data_AF-A0A4Q4Z2U2-F1
#
_entry.id   AF-A0A4Q4Z2U2-F1
#
_cell.length_a   1.000
_cell.length_b   1.000
_cell.length_c   1.000
_cell.angle_alpha   90.00
_cell.angle_beta   90.00
_cell.angle_gamma   90.00
#
_symmetry.space_group_name_H-M   'P 1'
#
loop_
_entity.id
_entity.type
_entity.pdbx_description
1 polymer ?
#
loop_
_entity_poly.entity_id
_entity_poly.type
_entity_poly.pdbx_seq_one_letter_code
_entity_poly.pdbx_strand_id
1 'polypeptide(L)'
;MGDAPMGIFDRLKGAGRSANSEQEQVRQTATAHLYTGEEDLEVVGESRYQEHLRSICGGDPANKVLQAVTAVLVPEPDNPYDSNAVCVQIEGAVVGYLPRDVAAQYLPGLSQLMTERHGYIALEGVVVGGGMIGSRTGNLGVWLRHDPHDFGVDSTASAQRRPGSDLAPMQPGAMRTGFSEAWLTDVEDDSYDLSWFNALPDQDEPAIEMLRGLLESDPDPIDRHFQFSELESRLYKARDRDPRALDEFDDVCRRHDAEMEVICEAFIAKWDKIPLLETYKQMAIRQQKAHNWEQVVWWAQRGIDLYGDRAARPEAVDDLAKRKARAETKIEAARQPAKTKPPAVAKSGAPLDVPLADPTPASASLAGSEGTSEIEILTCTSCGGSFERLRVRGRKPLLCPNCRG
;
A
#
# COMPACT_ATOMS: atom_id res chain seq x y z
N MET A 1 4.98 -72.83 30.71
CA MET A 1 5.16 -71.60 31.49
C MET A 1 5.93 -70.62 30.62
N GLY A 2 5.31 -69.48 30.30
CA GLY A 2 5.92 -68.25 29.77
C GLY A 2 6.55 -68.38 28.38
N ASP A 3 5.76 -68.27 27.32
CA ASP A 3 5.43 -67.03 26.60
C ASP A 3 6.51 -66.57 25.61
N ALA A 4 6.10 -66.74 24.35
CA ALA A 4 6.62 -66.24 23.09
C ALA A 4 6.53 -64.68 23.06
N PRO A 5 6.77 -63.94 21.94
CA PRO A 5 6.81 -64.43 20.56
C PRO A 5 7.74 -63.76 19.54
N MET A 6 7.94 -64.52 18.46
CA MET A 6 7.71 -64.21 17.02
C MET A 6 8.29 -62.91 16.43
N GLY A 7 8.73 -62.88 15.18
CA GLY A 7 8.57 -63.84 14.09
C GLY A 7 9.46 -63.42 12.93
N ILE A 8 9.98 -64.36 12.15
CA ILE A 8 9.30 -65.08 11.06
C ILE A 8 9.58 -64.41 9.72
N PHE A 9 10.59 -65.00 9.08
CA PHE A 9 10.74 -65.29 7.66
C PHE A 9 10.80 -64.11 6.69
N ASP A 10 12.00 -63.79 6.18
CA ASP A 10 12.62 -64.46 5.02
C ASP A 10 11.72 -64.50 3.79
N ARG A 11 12.11 -63.77 2.73
CA ARG A 11 12.37 -64.38 1.42
C ARG A 11 13.05 -63.43 0.42
N LEU A 12 14.28 -63.83 0.08
CA LEU A 12 14.82 -64.02 -1.28
C LEU A 12 15.00 -62.83 -2.24
N LYS A 13 16.30 -62.51 -2.42
CA LYS A 13 17.08 -62.50 -3.69
C LYS A 13 16.50 -61.81 -4.92
N GLY A 14 17.25 -60.83 -5.41
CA GLY A 14 17.34 -60.54 -6.85
C GLY A 14 17.90 -59.16 -7.13
N ALA A 15 19.09 -59.10 -7.72
CA ALA A 15 19.78 -57.87 -8.10
C ALA A 15 18.92 -56.97 -8.99
N GLY A 16 18.91 -55.67 -8.68
CA GLY A 16 18.28 -54.64 -9.50
C GLY A 16 19.04 -53.33 -9.33
N ARG A 17 19.61 -52.87 -10.43
CA ARG A 17 20.08 -51.49 -10.63
C ARG A 17 18.94 -50.50 -10.37
N SER A 18 19.34 -49.24 -10.15
CA SER A 18 18.54 -48.01 -10.18
C SER A 18 17.96 -47.51 -8.86
N ALA A 19 18.55 -46.42 -8.37
CA ALA A 19 17.83 -45.21 -7.96
C ALA A 19 18.76 -43.96 -7.98
N ASN A 20 19.75 -43.94 -8.87
CA ASN A 20 20.66 -42.78 -9.06
C ASN A 20 20.45 -42.11 -10.42
N SER A 21 19.22 -42.20 -10.95
CA SER A 21 18.87 -41.73 -12.28
C SER A 21 17.46 -41.14 -12.27
N GLU A 22 17.25 -40.05 -11.52
CA GLU A 22 15.99 -39.29 -11.60
C GLU A 22 16.10 -37.83 -11.09
N GLN A 23 17.32 -37.30 -10.94
CA GLN A 23 17.56 -35.86 -10.68
C GLN A 23 18.54 -35.24 -11.67
N GLU A 24 18.62 -35.81 -12.88
CA GLU A 24 19.15 -35.11 -14.04
C GLU A 24 17.95 -34.46 -14.74
N GLN A 25 17.32 -33.51 -14.03
CA GLN A 25 16.42 -32.56 -14.68
C GLN A 25 17.23 -31.88 -15.76
N VAL A 26 16.82 -32.14 -17.00
CA VAL A 26 17.28 -31.48 -18.21
C VAL A 26 17.42 -29.99 -17.90
N ARG A 27 18.66 -29.51 -17.77
CA ARG A 27 18.96 -28.07 -17.82
C ARG A 27 18.67 -27.62 -19.24
N GLN A 28 17.39 -27.47 -19.57
CA GLN A 28 16.99 -26.63 -20.69
C GLN A 28 17.55 -25.26 -20.37
N THR A 29 18.56 -24.83 -21.13
CA THR A 29 19.12 -23.49 -21.04
C THR A 29 18.04 -22.55 -21.53
N ALA A 30 17.13 -22.16 -20.63
CA ALA A 30 16.11 -21.19 -20.95
C ALA A 30 16.82 -19.87 -21.26
N THR A 31 16.56 -19.32 -22.44
CA THR A 31 17.13 -18.05 -22.87
C THR A 31 16.49 -16.92 -22.09
N ALA A 32 17.30 -16.01 -21.55
CA ALA A 32 16.83 -14.78 -20.93
C ALA A 32 17.11 -13.59 -21.86
N HIS A 33 16.13 -12.72 -22.01
CA HIS A 33 16.21 -11.53 -22.86
C HIS A 33 16.34 -10.31 -21.96
N LEU A 34 17.47 -9.60 -22.08
CA LEU A 34 17.72 -8.39 -21.31
C LEU A 34 16.88 -7.22 -21.86
N TYR A 35 16.16 -6.57 -20.98
CA TYR A 35 15.52 -5.29 -21.18
C TYR A 35 16.16 -4.27 -20.25
N THR A 36 16.26 -3.04 -20.72
CA THR A 36 16.90 -1.93 -20.02
C THR A 36 15.88 -0.81 -19.82
N GLY A 37 16.19 0.14 -18.95
CA GLY A 37 15.47 1.39 -18.87
C GLY A 37 16.02 2.28 -17.78
N GLU A 38 15.42 3.47 -17.65
CA GLU A 38 15.81 4.49 -16.68
C GLU A 38 14.90 4.49 -15.45
N GLU A 39 13.74 3.85 -15.58
CA GLU A 39 12.82 3.63 -14.48
C GLU A 39 13.20 2.36 -13.76
N ASP A 40 12.73 2.28 -12.55
CA ASP A 40 13.60 1.77 -11.54
C ASP A 40 12.55 0.96 -10.71
N LEU A 41 12.69 -0.36 -10.66
CA LEU A 41 11.78 -1.32 -10.00
C LEU A 41 12.31 -1.98 -8.71
N GLU A 42 11.73 -1.67 -7.54
CA GLU A 42 12.14 -2.21 -6.23
C GLU A 42 11.95 -3.73 -6.13
N VAL A 43 12.91 -4.42 -5.51
CA VAL A 43 12.77 -5.82 -5.08
C VAL A 43 12.45 -5.82 -3.59
N VAL A 44 11.60 -6.74 -3.14
CA VAL A 44 11.22 -6.89 -1.73
C VAL A 44 11.46 -8.31 -1.23
N GLY A 45 11.59 -8.45 0.09
CA GLY A 45 11.77 -9.75 0.75
C GLY A 45 13.22 -10.26 0.73
N GLU A 46 14.18 -9.42 0.36
CA GLU A 46 15.61 -9.75 0.27
C GLU A 46 16.22 -10.14 1.61
N SER A 47 15.59 -9.74 2.73
CA SER A 47 15.99 -10.15 4.07
C SER A 47 16.04 -11.68 4.24
N ARG A 48 15.21 -12.42 3.49
CA ARG A 48 15.16 -13.89 3.48
C ARG A 48 16.26 -14.52 2.61
N TYR A 49 16.92 -13.73 1.76
CA TYR A 49 17.88 -14.18 0.75
C TYR A 49 19.25 -13.52 0.89
N GLN A 50 19.57 -12.98 2.08
CA GLN A 50 20.84 -12.32 2.36
C GLN A 50 22.06 -13.21 2.13
N GLU A 51 21.95 -14.51 2.39
CA GLU A 51 23.02 -15.46 2.11
C GLU A 51 23.28 -15.59 0.61
N HIS A 52 22.22 -15.64 -0.21
CA HIS A 52 22.35 -15.67 -1.67
C HIS A 52 22.98 -14.38 -2.19
N LEU A 53 22.51 -13.22 -1.72
CA LEU A 53 23.05 -11.93 -2.13
C LEU A 53 24.53 -11.77 -1.77
N ARG A 54 24.94 -12.21 -0.57
CA ARG A 54 26.36 -12.22 -0.19
C ARG A 54 27.18 -13.18 -1.03
N SER A 55 26.62 -14.34 -1.38
CA SER A 55 27.29 -15.29 -2.28
C SER A 55 27.51 -14.70 -3.67
N ILE A 56 26.52 -13.98 -4.22
CA ILE A 56 26.60 -13.31 -5.52
C ILE A 56 27.62 -12.16 -5.50
N CYS A 57 27.58 -11.34 -4.45
CA CYS A 57 28.48 -10.18 -4.38
C CYS A 57 29.91 -10.56 -4.04
N GLY A 58 30.07 -11.64 -3.27
CA GLY A 58 31.35 -12.01 -2.68
C GLY A 58 31.91 -10.92 -1.77
N GLY A 59 33.21 -10.99 -1.52
CA GLY A 59 33.91 -10.00 -0.69
C GLY A 59 33.71 -10.18 0.81
N ASP A 60 34.32 -9.28 1.58
CA ASP A 60 34.17 -9.25 3.04
C ASP A 60 32.79 -8.66 3.40
N PRO A 61 31.93 -9.39 4.13
CA PRO A 61 30.66 -8.88 4.62
C PRO A 61 30.76 -7.59 5.45
N ALA A 62 31.95 -7.26 5.96
CA ALA A 62 32.22 -6.02 6.66
C ALA A 62 32.31 -4.78 5.74
N ASN A 63 32.39 -4.97 4.43
CA ASN A 63 32.47 -3.88 3.45
C ASN A 63 31.10 -3.55 2.86
N LYS A 64 30.91 -2.27 2.51
CA LYS A 64 29.76 -1.85 1.71
C LYS A 64 29.88 -2.41 0.29
N VAL A 65 28.75 -2.77 -0.31
CA VAL A 65 28.60 -3.36 -1.64
C VAL A 65 27.83 -2.39 -2.53
N LEU A 66 28.31 -2.24 -3.77
CA LEU A 66 27.63 -1.58 -4.89
C LEU A 66 28.00 -2.36 -6.15
N GLN A 67 27.17 -3.35 -6.51
CA GLN A 67 27.48 -4.28 -7.59
C GLN A 67 26.37 -4.33 -8.63
N ALA A 68 26.72 -4.04 -9.88
CA ALA A 68 25.81 -4.22 -11.01
C ALA A 68 25.54 -5.71 -11.24
N VAL A 69 24.28 -6.05 -11.53
CA VAL A 69 23.78 -7.41 -11.70
C VAL A 69 22.77 -7.49 -12.83
N THR A 70 22.53 -8.71 -13.31
CA THR A 70 21.41 -9.02 -14.21
C THR A 70 20.45 -9.94 -13.47
N ALA A 71 19.20 -9.51 -13.34
CA ALA A 71 18.17 -10.26 -12.62
C ALA A 71 17.10 -10.78 -13.59
N VAL A 72 16.69 -12.03 -13.42
CA VAL A 72 15.65 -12.69 -14.20
C VAL A 72 14.33 -12.64 -13.43
N LEU A 73 13.26 -12.24 -14.12
CA LEU A 73 11.89 -12.25 -13.59
C LEU A 73 11.24 -13.60 -13.87
N VAL A 74 10.77 -14.28 -12.82
CA VAL A 74 10.19 -15.63 -12.88
C VAL A 74 8.79 -15.63 -12.25
N PRO A 75 7.71 -15.73 -13.03
CA PRO A 75 6.36 -15.88 -12.50
C PRO A 75 6.19 -17.18 -11.70
N GLU A 76 5.51 -17.11 -10.56
CA GLU A 76 5.15 -18.25 -9.71
C GLU A 76 3.62 -18.36 -9.56
N PRO A 77 2.88 -18.79 -10.60
CA PRO A 77 1.41 -18.85 -10.55
C PRO A 77 0.85 -19.80 -9.48
N ASP A 78 1.65 -20.81 -9.08
CA ASP A 78 1.31 -21.79 -8.06
C ASP A 78 1.79 -21.38 -6.65
N ASN A 79 2.26 -20.14 -6.48
CA ASN A 79 2.70 -19.66 -5.17
C ASN A 79 1.51 -19.60 -4.18
N PRO A 80 1.60 -20.24 -3.01
CA PRO A 80 0.47 -20.39 -2.09
C PRO A 80 0.03 -19.09 -1.42
N TYR A 81 0.85 -18.04 -1.48
CA TYR A 81 0.56 -16.74 -0.86
C TYR A 81 0.00 -15.72 -1.85
N ASP A 82 0.40 -15.81 -3.13
CA ASP A 82 0.05 -14.85 -4.17
C ASP A 82 0.19 -15.48 -5.56
N SER A 83 -0.93 -15.71 -6.24
CA SER A 83 -0.92 -16.24 -7.61
C SER A 83 -0.30 -15.29 -8.64
N ASN A 84 -0.07 -14.01 -8.28
CA ASN A 84 0.60 -13.04 -9.12
C ASN A 84 2.10 -12.87 -8.79
N ALA A 85 2.65 -13.69 -7.91
CA ALA A 85 4.04 -13.56 -7.47
C ALA A 85 5.02 -13.60 -8.66
N VAL A 86 5.95 -12.65 -8.67
CA VAL A 86 7.08 -12.62 -9.61
C VAL A 86 8.36 -12.66 -8.79
N CYS A 87 9.05 -13.80 -8.86
CA CYS A 87 10.33 -14.06 -8.24
C CYS A 87 11.45 -13.35 -9.01
N VAL A 88 12.39 -12.77 -8.28
CA VAL A 88 13.59 -12.13 -8.85
C VAL A 88 14.78 -13.03 -8.56
N GLN A 89 15.47 -13.46 -9.61
CA GLN A 89 16.63 -14.34 -9.52
C GLN A 89 17.89 -13.67 -10.08
N ILE A 90 19.01 -13.76 -9.38
CA ILE A 90 20.33 -13.35 -9.87
C ILE A 90 21.23 -14.59 -9.86
N GLU A 91 21.93 -14.85 -10.97
CA GLU A 91 22.75 -16.06 -11.14
C GLU A 91 21.99 -17.38 -10.84
N GLY A 92 20.67 -17.39 -11.04
CA GLY A 92 19.79 -18.53 -10.75
C GLY A 92 19.42 -18.71 -9.28
N ALA A 93 19.89 -17.84 -8.38
CA ALA A 93 19.48 -17.82 -6.98
C ALA A 93 18.35 -16.81 -6.77
N VAL A 94 17.32 -17.19 -6.01
CA VAL A 94 16.25 -16.27 -5.61
C VAL A 94 16.83 -15.22 -4.67
N VAL A 95 16.61 -13.94 -4.99
CA VAL A 95 17.08 -12.81 -4.19
C VAL A 95 15.95 -11.98 -3.59
N GLY A 96 14.72 -12.19 -4.07
CA GLY A 96 13.53 -11.50 -3.59
C GLY A 96 12.38 -11.62 -4.58
N TYR A 97 11.40 -10.74 -4.46
CA TYR A 97 10.19 -10.72 -5.28
C TYR A 97 9.86 -9.29 -5.69
N LEU A 98 9.06 -9.12 -6.73
CA LEU A 98 8.40 -7.83 -6.97
C LEU A 98 7.32 -7.58 -5.90
N PRO A 99 7.09 -6.32 -5.48
CA PRO A 99 5.99 -5.98 -4.59
C PRO A 99 4.65 -6.48 -5.14
N ARG A 100 3.76 -6.98 -4.28
CA ARG A 100 2.49 -7.62 -4.69
C ARG A 100 1.64 -6.76 -5.64
N ASP A 101 1.51 -5.46 -5.37
CA ASP A 101 0.76 -4.53 -6.20
C ASP A 101 1.42 -4.31 -7.56
N VAL A 102 2.75 -4.28 -7.60
CA VAL A 102 3.55 -4.14 -8.82
C VAL A 102 3.50 -5.43 -9.64
N ALA A 103 3.70 -6.58 -9.00
CA ALA A 103 3.65 -7.89 -9.63
C ALA A 103 2.30 -8.13 -10.34
N ALA A 104 1.18 -7.78 -9.70
CA ALA A 104 -0.15 -7.88 -10.31
C ALA A 104 -0.32 -6.98 -11.55
N GLN A 105 0.35 -5.83 -11.60
CA GLN A 105 0.31 -4.92 -12.76
C GLN A 105 1.22 -5.40 -13.90
N TYR A 106 2.39 -5.95 -13.56
CA TYR A 106 3.44 -6.29 -14.52
C TYR A 106 3.27 -7.68 -15.12
N LEU A 107 2.65 -8.61 -14.39
CA LEU A 107 2.55 -10.02 -14.78
C LEU A 107 1.89 -10.25 -16.16
N PRO A 108 0.81 -9.53 -16.55
CA PRO A 108 0.24 -9.68 -17.89
C PRO A 108 1.23 -9.35 -19.01
N GLY A 109 1.92 -8.21 -18.93
CA GLY A 109 2.91 -7.81 -19.92
C GLY A 109 4.15 -8.68 -19.90
N LEU A 110 4.64 -9.05 -18.71
CA LEU A 110 5.76 -9.99 -18.55
C LEU A 110 5.44 -11.33 -19.23
N SER A 111 4.25 -11.89 -19.01
CA SER A 111 3.84 -13.16 -19.62
C SER A 111 3.75 -13.07 -21.16
N GLN A 112 3.27 -11.93 -21.66
CA GLN A 112 3.24 -11.66 -23.10
C GLN A 112 4.66 -11.61 -23.67
N LEU A 113 5.57 -10.84 -23.06
CA LEU A 113 6.97 -10.75 -23.49
C LEU A 113 7.66 -12.11 -23.48
N MET A 114 7.45 -12.92 -22.44
CA MET A 114 8.04 -14.26 -22.36
C MET A 114 7.56 -15.18 -23.49
N THR A 115 6.27 -15.07 -23.84
CA THR A 115 5.67 -15.83 -24.95
C THR A 115 6.24 -15.38 -26.29
N GLU A 116 6.32 -14.07 -26.53
CA GLU A 116 6.82 -13.51 -27.78
C GLU A 116 8.32 -13.79 -27.99
N ARG A 117 9.11 -13.72 -26.93
CA ARG A 117 10.56 -13.95 -26.96
C ARG A 117 10.95 -15.41 -26.84
N HIS A 118 10.01 -16.30 -26.48
CA HIS A 118 10.26 -17.72 -26.23
C HIS A 118 11.35 -17.92 -25.16
N GLY A 119 11.30 -17.13 -24.09
CA GLY A 119 12.33 -17.10 -23.05
C GLY A 119 11.92 -16.26 -21.84
N TYR A 120 12.79 -16.22 -20.84
CA TYR A 120 12.61 -15.36 -19.67
C TYR A 120 12.97 -13.91 -19.99
N ILE A 121 12.50 -12.99 -19.15
CA ILE A 121 12.86 -11.57 -19.22
C ILE A 121 13.86 -11.29 -18.09
N ALA A 122 14.95 -10.63 -18.46
CA ALA A 122 15.96 -10.17 -17.54
C ALA A 122 16.01 -8.64 -17.54
N LEU A 123 16.37 -8.07 -16.41
CA LEU A 123 16.56 -6.64 -16.19
C LEU A 123 17.96 -6.39 -15.66
N GLU A 124 18.52 -5.24 -16.00
CA GLU A 124 19.69 -4.72 -15.30
C GLU A 124 19.31 -4.37 -13.85
N GLY A 125 20.26 -4.42 -12.94
CA GLY A 125 20.03 -4.01 -11.57
C GLY A 125 21.31 -3.78 -10.81
N VAL A 126 21.13 -3.43 -9.54
CA VAL A 126 22.23 -3.18 -8.63
C VAL A 126 21.92 -3.81 -7.27
N VAL A 127 22.92 -4.50 -6.70
CA VAL A 127 22.92 -4.92 -5.30
C VAL A 127 23.67 -3.87 -4.50
N VAL A 128 23.05 -3.39 -3.43
CA VAL A 128 23.59 -2.31 -2.59
C VAL A 128 23.45 -2.64 -1.11
N GLY A 129 24.34 -2.12 -0.25
CA GLY A 129 24.25 -2.26 1.20
C GLY A 129 25.46 -2.97 1.81
N GLY A 130 25.26 -3.84 2.78
CA GLY A 130 26.37 -4.51 3.49
C GLY A 130 27.04 -3.59 4.51
N GLY A 131 28.34 -3.79 4.76
CA GLY A 131 29.07 -3.06 5.80
C GLY A 131 28.90 -3.65 7.20
N MET A 132 29.60 -3.11 8.20
CA MET A 132 29.38 -3.45 9.61
C MET A 132 28.37 -2.48 10.24
N ILE A 133 27.40 -3.04 10.95
CA ILE A 133 26.46 -2.35 11.85
C ILE A 133 26.76 -2.84 13.27
N GLY A 134 27.59 -2.09 14.00
CA GLY A 134 28.15 -2.55 15.28
C GLY A 134 28.99 -3.82 15.10
N SER A 135 28.52 -4.94 15.64
CA SER A 135 29.15 -6.27 15.51
C SER A 135 28.51 -7.18 14.45
N ARG A 136 27.48 -6.70 13.74
CA ARG A 136 26.73 -7.46 12.73
C ARG A 136 27.03 -6.96 11.33
N THR A 137 26.81 -7.80 10.33
CA THR A 137 26.92 -7.43 8.93
C THR A 137 25.58 -6.84 8.46
N GLY A 138 25.66 -5.74 7.72
CA GLY A 138 24.52 -5.08 7.10
C GLY A 138 23.84 -5.97 6.07
N ASN A 139 22.58 -5.66 5.78
CA ASN A 139 21.83 -6.33 4.74
C ASN A 139 22.10 -5.70 3.38
N LEU A 140 21.90 -6.50 2.34
CA LEU A 140 21.96 -6.14 0.94
C LEU A 140 20.55 -6.01 0.39
N GLY A 141 20.26 -4.94 -0.34
CA GLY A 141 19.02 -4.72 -1.10
C GLY A 141 19.26 -4.81 -2.61
N VAL A 142 18.17 -4.99 -3.37
CA VAL A 142 18.25 -5.11 -4.84
C VAL A 142 17.31 -4.14 -5.54
N TRP A 143 17.83 -3.48 -6.57
CA TRP A 143 17.08 -2.52 -7.37
C TRP A 143 17.26 -2.83 -8.86
N LEU A 144 16.16 -3.00 -9.60
CA LEU A 144 16.18 -3.30 -11.05
C LEU A 144 15.92 -2.06 -11.91
N ARG A 145 16.31 -2.08 -13.17
CA ARG A 145 16.12 -1.02 -14.15
C ARG A 145 15.30 -1.54 -15.33
N HIS A 146 14.31 -0.79 -15.78
CA HIS A 146 13.34 -1.22 -16.78
C HIS A 146 12.59 -0.05 -17.42
N ASP A 147 11.94 -0.29 -18.57
CA ASP A 147 10.90 0.59 -19.09
C ASP A 147 9.52 -0.03 -18.77
N PRO A 148 8.66 0.63 -17.98
CA PRO A 148 7.32 0.17 -17.66
C PRO A 148 6.45 -0.12 -18.89
N HIS A 149 6.68 0.61 -20.00
CA HIS A 149 5.93 0.41 -21.23
C HIS A 149 6.16 -0.95 -21.86
N ASP A 150 7.33 -1.56 -21.67
CA ASP A 150 7.61 -2.92 -22.13
C ASP A 150 6.64 -3.94 -21.51
N PHE A 151 6.20 -3.66 -20.27
CA PHE A 151 5.27 -4.51 -19.52
C PHE A 151 3.81 -4.10 -19.71
N GLY A 152 3.51 -3.21 -20.67
CA GLY A 152 2.15 -2.71 -20.89
C GLY A 152 1.63 -1.85 -19.74
N VAL A 153 2.53 -1.30 -18.93
CA VAL A 153 2.20 -0.36 -17.86
C VAL A 153 2.43 1.05 -18.40
N ASP A 154 1.37 1.86 -18.45
CA ASP A 154 1.52 3.25 -18.87
C ASP A 154 2.48 3.97 -17.91
N SER A 155 3.42 4.77 -18.43
CA SER A 155 4.29 5.62 -17.60
C SER A 155 3.51 6.47 -16.60
N THR A 156 2.22 6.75 -16.79
CA THR A 156 1.41 7.46 -15.77
C THR A 156 0.97 6.57 -14.59
N ALA A 157 0.98 5.25 -14.77
CA ALA A 157 0.75 4.23 -13.74
C ALA A 157 2.04 3.80 -13.02
N SER A 158 3.20 3.88 -13.70
CA SER A 158 4.53 3.54 -13.15
C SER A 158 5.45 4.73 -12.82
N ALA A 159 5.19 5.96 -13.29
CA ALA A 159 5.86 7.20 -12.82
C ALA A 159 5.56 7.51 -11.34
N GLN A 160 4.90 6.57 -10.67
CA GLN A 160 4.86 6.38 -9.25
C GLN A 160 5.84 5.27 -8.86
N ARG A 161 7.15 5.49 -9.07
CA ARG A 161 8.26 5.06 -8.18
C ARG A 161 9.57 4.93 -8.99
N ARG A 162 10.37 6.01 -9.02
CA ARG A 162 11.84 6.17 -8.87
C ARG A 162 12.31 7.41 -9.68
N PRO A 163 13.51 8.02 -9.47
CA PRO A 163 14.77 7.54 -10.06
C PRO A 163 16.09 7.90 -9.33
N GLY A 164 17.03 6.95 -9.29
CA GLY A 164 18.45 7.16 -9.05
C GLY A 164 19.30 6.82 -10.27
N SER A 165 19.09 7.48 -11.42
CA SER A 165 20.08 7.48 -12.51
C SER A 165 19.84 8.61 -13.50
N ASP A 166 20.40 9.78 -13.22
CA ASP A 166 21.13 10.57 -14.20
C ASP A 166 21.76 11.77 -13.48
N LEU A 167 23.09 11.81 -13.44
CA LEU A 167 23.86 12.96 -12.97
C LEU A 167 23.71 14.09 -14.01
N ALA A 168 22.62 14.85 -13.89
CA ALA A 168 22.47 16.22 -14.35
C ALA A 168 21.91 17.06 -13.18
N PRO A 169 22.16 18.39 -13.12
CA PRO A 169 21.91 19.21 -11.93
C PRO A 169 20.47 19.01 -11.43
N MET A 170 20.35 18.52 -10.20
CA MET A 170 19.09 18.07 -9.59
C MET A 170 18.00 19.12 -9.75
N GLN A 171 16.91 18.74 -10.43
CA GLN A 171 15.72 19.57 -10.51
C GLN A 171 14.89 19.41 -9.23
N PRO A 172 14.42 20.51 -8.61
CA PRO A 172 13.51 20.46 -7.47
C PRO A 172 12.18 19.80 -7.86
N GLY A 173 11.90 18.56 -7.41
CA GLY A 173 10.63 17.89 -7.74
C GLY A 173 10.53 16.35 -7.58
N ALA A 174 11.65 15.63 -7.48
CA ALA A 174 11.66 14.16 -7.58
C ALA A 174 11.35 13.40 -6.27
N MET A 175 11.47 14.07 -5.13
CA MET A 175 11.38 13.44 -3.81
C MET A 175 9.93 13.10 -3.44
N ARG A 176 9.64 11.81 -3.22
CA ARG A 176 8.30 11.35 -2.81
C ARG A 176 8.15 11.42 -1.29
N THR A 177 8.51 10.39 -0.54
CA THR A 177 8.39 10.39 0.94
C THR A 177 9.65 10.84 1.65
N GLY A 178 10.73 11.18 0.93
CA GLY A 178 12.02 11.50 1.54
C GLY A 178 12.79 10.27 2.02
N PHE A 179 12.13 9.12 2.18
CA PHE A 179 12.73 7.90 2.76
C PHE A 179 13.85 7.33 1.89
N SER A 180 13.67 7.35 0.57
CA SER A 180 14.69 6.92 -0.39
C SER A 180 15.84 7.92 -0.46
N GLU A 181 15.56 9.22 -0.42
CA GLU A 181 16.56 10.28 -0.38
C GLU A 181 17.37 10.23 0.92
N ALA A 182 16.72 9.89 2.02
CA ALA A 182 17.37 9.67 3.30
C ALA A 182 18.31 8.48 3.26
N TRP A 183 17.84 7.35 2.77
CA TRP A 183 18.69 6.18 2.60
C TRP A 183 19.93 6.44 1.72
N LEU A 184 19.78 7.24 0.67
CA LEU A 184 20.86 7.58 -0.25
C LEU A 184 21.86 8.56 0.37
N THR A 185 21.38 9.63 1.02
CA THR A 185 22.29 10.63 1.59
C THR A 185 22.93 10.17 2.90
N ASP A 186 22.30 9.29 3.68
CA ASP A 186 22.94 8.61 4.81
C ASP A 186 24.19 7.82 4.36
N VAL A 187 24.08 7.08 3.25
CA VAL A 187 25.23 6.33 2.71
C VAL A 187 26.41 7.24 2.35
N GLU A 188 26.13 8.48 1.95
CA GLU A 188 27.12 9.47 1.53
C GLU A 188 27.76 10.24 2.69
N ASP A 189 27.03 10.53 3.77
CA ASP A 189 27.51 11.40 4.84
C ASP A 189 27.21 11.00 6.28
N ASP A 190 26.61 9.82 6.52
CA ASP A 190 26.39 9.21 7.84
C ASP A 190 25.58 10.12 8.80
N SER A 191 24.69 10.95 8.25
CA SER A 191 24.02 11.99 9.02
C SER A 191 22.87 11.49 9.90
N TYR A 192 22.35 10.28 9.68
CA TYR A 192 21.22 9.69 10.43
C TYR A 192 21.12 8.17 10.20
N ASP A 193 20.75 7.40 11.22
CA ASP A 193 20.83 5.93 11.20
C ASP A 193 19.48 5.27 10.88
N LEU A 194 19.22 5.00 9.60
CA LEU A 194 18.01 4.29 9.17
C LEU A 194 18.08 2.76 9.34
N SER A 195 19.15 2.23 9.95
CA SER A 195 19.34 0.78 10.08
C SER A 195 18.28 0.11 10.95
N TRP A 196 17.62 0.85 11.84
CA TRP A 196 16.49 0.37 12.64
C TRP A 196 15.37 -0.20 11.76
N PHE A 197 15.17 0.35 10.56
CA PHE A 197 14.12 -0.10 9.63
C PHE A 197 14.34 -1.56 9.21
N ASN A 198 15.60 -1.94 8.97
CA ASN A 198 15.98 -3.31 8.62
C ASN A 198 15.90 -4.28 9.80
N ALA A 199 15.91 -3.76 11.02
CA ALA A 199 15.80 -4.55 12.24
C ALA A 199 14.35 -4.74 12.70
N LEU A 200 13.37 -4.10 12.04
CA LEU A 200 11.97 -4.23 12.40
C LEU A 200 11.45 -5.67 12.20
N PRO A 201 10.71 -6.21 13.18
CA PRO A 201 9.95 -7.43 13.01
C PRO A 201 8.94 -7.37 11.85
N ASP A 202 8.75 -8.49 11.15
CA ASP A 202 7.71 -8.63 10.11
C ASP A 202 6.30 -8.44 10.70
N GLN A 203 6.09 -8.94 11.92
CA GLN A 203 4.80 -8.89 12.61
C GLN A 203 4.54 -7.50 13.19
N ASP A 204 3.30 -7.00 13.02
CA ASP A 204 2.96 -5.61 13.34
C ASP A 204 3.12 -5.30 14.85
N GLU A 205 2.67 -6.18 15.75
CA GLU A 205 2.73 -5.95 17.21
C GLU A 205 4.16 -5.77 17.76
N PRO A 206 5.13 -6.69 17.52
CA PRO A 206 6.50 -6.48 18.00
C PRO A 206 7.22 -5.34 17.26
N ALA A 207 6.86 -5.03 16.01
CA ALA A 207 7.40 -3.87 15.32
C ALA A 207 6.92 -2.55 15.94
N ILE A 208 5.63 -2.46 16.30
CA ILE A 208 5.06 -1.31 16.99
C ILE A 208 5.79 -1.07 18.33
N GLU A 209 6.01 -2.11 19.13
CA GLU A 209 6.74 -1.97 20.41
C GLU A 209 8.18 -1.47 20.20
N MET A 210 8.88 -2.00 19.19
CA MET A 210 10.24 -1.54 18.86
C MET A 210 10.26 -0.06 18.46
N LEU A 211 9.34 0.36 17.58
CA LEU A 211 9.23 1.75 17.12
C LEU A 211 8.93 2.72 18.25
N ARG A 212 8.09 2.34 19.22
CA ARG A 212 7.85 3.14 20.42
C ARG A 212 9.14 3.38 21.20
N GLY A 213 9.93 2.32 21.42
CA GLY A 213 11.19 2.43 22.15
C GLY A 213 12.24 3.29 21.43
N LEU A 214 12.32 3.20 20.10
CA LEU A 214 13.18 4.07 19.30
C LEU A 214 12.79 5.54 19.48
N LEU A 215 11.50 5.86 19.31
CA LEU A 215 10.98 7.23 19.44
C LEU A 215 11.13 7.84 20.85
N GLU A 216 11.40 7.05 21.88
CA GLU A 216 11.70 7.55 23.23
C GLU A 216 13.14 8.04 23.39
N SER A 217 14.08 7.57 22.57
CA SER A 217 15.52 7.74 22.80
C SER A 217 16.28 8.32 21.61
N ASP A 218 15.74 8.20 20.39
CA ASP A 218 16.38 8.70 19.18
C ASP A 218 16.34 10.25 19.17
N PRO A 219 17.49 10.93 19.06
CA PRO A 219 17.53 12.38 19.02
C PRO A 219 17.43 12.97 17.59
N ASP A 220 17.59 12.16 16.53
CA ASP A 220 17.72 12.69 15.18
C ASP A 220 16.35 13.01 14.55
N PRO A 221 16.08 14.26 14.12
CA PRO A 221 14.78 14.62 13.58
C PRO A 221 14.38 13.84 12.32
N ILE A 222 15.35 13.50 11.45
CA ILE A 222 15.08 12.81 10.18
C ILE A 222 14.78 11.33 10.46
N ASP A 223 15.55 10.67 11.32
CA ASP A 223 15.26 9.29 11.74
C ASP A 223 13.89 9.19 12.41
N ARG A 224 13.61 10.09 13.35
CA ARG A 224 12.34 10.13 14.06
C ARG A 224 11.16 10.31 13.13
N HIS A 225 11.27 11.15 12.10
CA HIS A 225 10.20 11.30 11.10
C HIS A 225 9.85 9.97 10.44
N PHE A 226 10.86 9.19 10.05
CA PHE A 226 10.63 7.91 9.40
C PHE A 226 10.16 6.84 10.38
N GLN A 227 10.62 6.87 11.62
CA GLN A 227 10.10 6.02 12.70
C GLN A 227 8.61 6.30 12.96
N PHE A 228 8.23 7.57 13.07
CA PHE A 228 6.82 7.96 13.19
C PHE A 228 6.00 7.50 11.98
N SER A 229 6.48 7.75 10.76
CA SER A 229 5.79 7.37 9.53
C SER A 229 5.54 5.87 9.43
N GLU A 230 6.52 5.05 9.83
CA GLU A 230 6.37 3.59 9.86
C GLU A 230 5.44 3.15 10.99
N LEU A 231 5.53 3.74 12.18
CA LEU A 231 4.64 3.44 13.31
C LEU A 231 3.18 3.75 12.97
N GLU A 232 2.92 4.91 12.35
CA GLU A 232 1.61 5.31 11.84
C GLU A 232 1.05 4.25 10.86
N SER A 233 1.87 3.81 9.90
CA SER A 233 1.50 2.78 8.92
C SER A 233 1.10 1.46 9.59
N ARG A 234 1.92 0.99 10.55
CA ARG A 234 1.68 -0.27 11.27
C ARG A 234 0.43 -0.23 12.14
N LEU A 235 0.23 0.85 12.90
CA LEU A 235 -0.97 1.04 13.71
C LEU A 235 -2.23 1.09 12.84
N TYR A 236 -2.18 1.83 11.72
CA TYR A 236 -3.32 1.91 10.82
C TYR A 236 -3.66 0.56 10.18
N LYS A 237 -2.67 -0.28 9.89
CA LYS A 237 -2.86 -1.65 9.39
C LYS A 237 -3.43 -2.57 10.48
N ALA A 238 -3.04 -2.39 11.74
CA ALA A 238 -3.52 -3.17 12.88
C ALA A 238 -4.97 -2.83 13.32
N ARG A 239 -5.56 -1.74 12.82
CA ARG A 239 -6.89 -1.23 13.22
C ARG A 239 -8.03 -2.25 13.24
N ASP A 240 -8.00 -3.23 12.34
CA ASP A 240 -9.08 -4.22 12.21
C ASP A 240 -8.91 -5.38 13.22
N ARG A 241 -7.74 -5.46 13.88
CA ARG A 241 -7.34 -6.52 14.81
C ARG A 241 -7.18 -6.01 16.26
N ASP A 242 -6.70 -4.80 16.46
CA ASP A 242 -6.65 -4.12 17.76
C ASP A 242 -7.56 -2.88 17.74
N PRO A 243 -8.68 -2.90 18.50
CA PRO A 243 -9.57 -1.76 18.63
C PRO A 243 -8.90 -0.46 19.13
N ARG A 244 -7.79 -0.56 19.87
CA ARG A 244 -7.05 0.60 20.41
C ARG A 244 -6.05 1.20 19.42
N ALA A 245 -5.70 0.46 18.37
CA ALA A 245 -4.66 0.90 17.42
C ALA A 245 -5.02 2.22 16.72
N LEU A 246 -6.33 2.50 16.56
CA LEU A 246 -6.77 3.76 15.95
C LEU A 246 -6.68 4.96 16.90
N ASP A 247 -6.91 4.76 18.20
CA ASP A 247 -6.75 5.82 19.19
C ASP A 247 -5.27 6.15 19.36
N GLU A 248 -4.44 5.10 19.42
CA GLU A 248 -2.98 5.28 19.45
C GLU A 248 -2.44 5.91 18.16
N PHE A 249 -2.94 5.50 16.99
CA PHE A 249 -2.61 6.15 15.72
C PHE A 249 -2.87 7.66 15.76
N ASP A 250 -4.02 8.07 16.30
CA ASP A 250 -4.36 9.50 16.43
C ASP A 250 -3.38 10.23 17.37
N ASP A 251 -2.97 9.60 18.46
CA ASP A 251 -2.01 10.17 19.40
C ASP A 251 -0.58 10.25 18.82
N VAL A 252 -0.15 9.22 18.08
CA VAL A 252 1.13 9.19 17.37
C VAL A 252 1.18 10.28 16.31
N CYS A 253 0.12 10.45 15.50
CA CYS A 253 0.07 11.53 14.50
C CYS A 253 0.21 12.92 15.13
N ARG A 254 -0.40 13.15 16.31
CA ARG A 254 -0.25 14.43 17.04
C ARG A 254 1.15 14.63 17.59
N ARG A 255 1.80 13.58 18.10
CA ARG A 255 3.19 13.63 18.56
C ARG A 255 4.14 13.93 17.40
N HIS A 256 3.92 13.29 16.26
CA HIS A 256 4.67 13.55 15.05
C HIS A 256 4.52 15.02 14.61
N ASP A 257 3.29 15.55 14.51
CA ASP A 257 3.04 16.97 14.20
C ASP A 257 3.72 17.94 15.17
N ALA A 258 3.79 17.60 16.46
CA ALA A 258 4.46 18.43 17.46
C ALA A 258 5.98 18.57 17.21
N GLU A 259 6.58 17.62 16.48
CA GLU A 259 7.99 17.63 16.11
C GLU A 259 8.24 18.13 14.68
N MET A 260 7.19 18.28 13.87
CA MET A 260 7.32 18.54 12.43
C MET A 260 8.01 19.86 12.08
N GLU A 261 7.98 20.88 12.95
CA GLU A 261 8.73 22.13 12.69
C GLU A 261 10.25 21.87 12.67
N VAL A 262 10.77 21.14 13.67
CA VAL A 262 12.18 20.77 13.77
C VAL A 262 12.57 19.80 12.65
N ILE A 263 11.69 18.84 12.34
CA ILE A 263 11.89 17.89 11.24
C ILE A 263 11.96 18.63 9.89
N CYS A 264 11.05 19.57 9.64
CA CYS A 264 11.05 20.36 8.41
C CYS A 264 12.32 21.22 8.28
N GLU A 265 12.81 21.81 9.37
CA GLU A 265 14.10 22.50 9.38
C GLU A 265 15.25 21.56 8.97
N ALA A 266 15.27 20.34 9.51
CA ALA A 266 16.27 19.33 9.16
C ALA A 266 16.17 18.92 7.68
N PHE A 267 14.96 18.73 7.14
CA PHE A 267 14.77 18.45 5.71
C PHE A 267 15.23 19.57 4.80
N ILE A 268 14.95 20.83 5.16
CA ILE A 268 15.42 21.98 4.40
C ILE A 268 16.95 22.06 4.45
N ALA A 269 17.56 21.87 5.62
CA ALA A 269 19.00 21.87 5.76
C ALA A 269 19.65 20.76 4.93
N LYS A 270 19.03 19.58 4.87
CA LYS A 270 19.57 18.40 4.20
C LYS A 270 19.34 18.40 2.68
N TRP A 271 18.12 18.71 2.24
CA TRP A 271 17.70 18.52 0.86
C TRP A 271 17.15 19.77 0.18
N ASP A 272 17.16 20.93 0.86
CA ASP A 272 16.55 22.18 0.39
C ASP A 272 15.03 22.08 0.12
N LYS A 273 14.40 20.94 0.47
CA LYS A 273 13.01 20.60 0.14
C LYS A 273 12.35 19.78 1.25
N ILE A 274 11.02 19.85 1.30
CA ILE A 274 10.19 19.10 2.25
C ILE A 274 9.54 17.91 1.52
N PRO A 275 9.81 16.65 1.95
CA PRO A 275 9.21 15.45 1.37
C PRO A 275 7.70 15.38 1.62
N LEU A 276 7.02 14.41 1.00
CA LEU A 276 5.61 14.14 1.25
C LEU A 276 5.36 13.77 2.72
N LEU A 277 4.73 14.70 3.43
CA LEU A 277 4.24 14.56 4.78
C LEU A 277 2.88 13.80 4.77
N GLU A 278 2.93 12.48 4.64
CA GLU A 278 1.75 11.62 4.47
C GLU A 278 0.79 11.70 5.67
N THR A 279 1.29 11.96 6.89
CA THR A 279 0.52 12.14 8.13
C THR A 279 -0.65 13.10 7.95
N TYR A 280 -0.42 14.28 7.37
CA TYR A 280 -1.46 15.31 7.20
C TYR A 280 -2.58 14.87 6.26
N LYS A 281 -2.22 14.18 5.17
CA LYS A 281 -3.19 13.63 4.23
C LYS A 281 -4.01 12.49 4.87
N GLN A 282 -3.36 11.59 5.58
CA GLN A 282 -4.03 10.46 6.25
C GLN A 282 -4.98 10.96 7.35
N MET A 283 -4.55 11.92 8.16
CA MET A 283 -5.39 12.53 9.19
C MET A 283 -6.58 13.28 8.60
N ALA A 284 -6.39 14.04 7.52
CA ALA A 284 -7.51 14.68 6.82
C ALA A 284 -8.52 13.65 6.28
N ILE A 285 -8.07 12.52 5.71
CA ILE A 285 -8.96 11.43 5.26
C ILE A 285 -9.72 10.82 6.44
N ARG A 286 -9.02 10.54 7.54
CA ARG A 286 -9.59 9.92 8.73
C ARG A 286 -10.64 10.80 9.38
N GLN A 287 -10.35 12.07 9.61
CA GLN A 287 -11.29 13.04 10.19
C GLN A 287 -12.49 13.29 9.26
N GLN A 288 -12.28 13.22 7.93
CA GLN A 288 -13.37 13.28 6.97
C GLN A 288 -14.31 12.08 7.11
N LYS A 289 -13.78 10.85 7.29
CA LYS A 289 -14.60 9.65 7.54
C LYS A 289 -15.37 9.74 8.86
N ALA A 290 -14.79 10.39 9.87
CA ALA A 290 -15.44 10.69 11.15
C ALA A 290 -16.42 11.87 11.09
N HIS A 291 -16.60 12.52 9.93
CA HIS A 291 -17.40 13.73 9.75
C HIS A 291 -16.96 14.92 10.63
N ASN A 292 -15.72 14.92 11.11
CA ASN A 292 -15.13 16.01 11.89
C ASN A 292 -14.48 17.04 10.95
N TRP A 293 -15.31 17.86 10.31
CA TRP A 293 -14.87 18.79 9.26
C TRP A 293 -13.89 19.85 9.77
N GLU A 294 -14.02 20.29 11.03
CA GLU A 294 -13.10 21.26 11.62
C GLU A 294 -11.68 20.68 11.71
N GLN A 295 -11.55 19.41 12.12
CA GLN A 295 -10.26 18.73 12.15
C GLN A 295 -9.71 18.46 10.74
N VAL A 296 -10.56 18.19 9.74
CA VAL A 296 -10.09 18.09 8.34
C VAL A 296 -9.44 19.40 7.89
N VAL A 297 -10.07 20.54 8.19
CA VAL A 297 -9.53 21.86 7.86
C VAL A 297 -8.21 22.09 8.58
N TRP A 298 -8.15 21.77 9.88
CA TRP A 298 -6.95 21.97 10.68
C TRP A 298 -5.76 21.15 10.16
N TRP A 299 -5.91 19.83 9.99
CA TRP A 299 -4.84 18.97 9.49
C TRP A 299 -4.39 19.35 8.08
N ALA A 300 -5.35 19.69 7.19
CA ALA A 300 -5.01 20.11 5.85
C ALA A 300 -4.27 21.46 5.83
N GLN A 301 -4.71 22.44 6.62
CA GLN A 301 -4.05 23.75 6.71
C GLN A 301 -2.65 23.60 7.32
N ARG A 302 -2.51 22.83 8.40
CA ARG A 302 -1.23 22.62 9.08
C ARG A 302 -0.18 22.02 8.14
N GLY A 303 -0.57 21.02 7.32
CA GLY A 303 0.32 20.46 6.31
C GLY A 303 0.71 21.47 5.22
N ILE A 304 -0.24 22.29 4.74
CA ILE A 304 0.04 23.38 3.77
C ILE A 304 1.03 24.38 4.36
N ASP A 305 0.86 24.77 5.62
CA ASP A 305 1.73 25.73 6.30
C ASP A 305 3.16 25.19 6.45
N LEU A 306 3.31 23.90 6.79
CA LEU A 306 4.62 23.26 6.88
C LEU A 306 5.32 23.16 5.53
N TYR A 307 4.61 22.84 4.46
CA TYR A 307 5.20 22.82 3.12
C TYR A 307 5.68 24.19 2.65
N GLY A 308 4.91 25.25 2.92
CA GLY A 308 5.16 26.58 2.36
C GLY A 308 5.34 26.54 0.83
N ASP A 309 6.40 27.15 0.32
CA ASP A 309 6.85 27.08 -1.08
C ASP A 309 7.92 26.00 -1.33
N ARG A 310 8.21 25.18 -0.31
CA ARG A 310 9.34 24.25 -0.27
C ARG A 310 8.95 22.79 -0.44
N ALA A 311 7.69 22.51 -0.75
CA ALA A 311 7.25 21.15 -1.07
C ALA A 311 8.11 20.55 -2.19
N ALA A 312 8.61 19.33 -1.97
CA ALA A 312 9.20 18.52 -3.03
C ALA A 312 8.17 18.21 -4.12
N ARG A 313 6.90 18.05 -3.73
CA ARG A 313 5.79 17.78 -4.65
C ARG A 313 4.66 18.80 -4.47
N PRO A 314 4.52 19.78 -5.38
CA PRO A 314 3.45 20.76 -5.32
C PRO A 314 2.05 20.13 -5.29
N GLU A 315 1.86 18.98 -5.96
CA GLU A 315 0.57 18.29 -5.96
C GLU A 315 0.12 17.83 -4.56
N ALA A 316 1.05 17.62 -3.62
CA ALA A 316 0.72 17.28 -2.24
C ALA A 316 0.01 18.45 -1.53
N VAL A 317 0.48 19.68 -1.78
CA VAL A 317 -0.15 20.91 -1.30
C VAL A 317 -1.52 21.10 -1.94
N ASP A 318 -1.63 20.83 -3.25
CA ASP A 318 -2.91 20.91 -3.97
C ASP A 318 -3.96 19.92 -3.43
N ASP A 319 -3.57 18.69 -3.09
CA ASP A 319 -4.47 17.70 -2.48
C ASP A 319 -4.99 18.19 -1.12
N LEU A 320 -4.11 18.69 -0.26
CA LEU A 320 -4.50 19.26 1.03
C LEU A 320 -5.40 20.48 0.84
N ALA A 321 -5.09 21.38 -0.09
CA ALA A 321 -5.90 22.56 -0.39
C ALA A 321 -7.31 22.18 -0.86
N LYS A 322 -7.44 21.17 -1.75
CA LYS A 322 -8.73 20.64 -2.21
C LYS A 322 -9.54 20.04 -1.06
N ARG A 323 -8.89 19.30 -0.14
CA ARG A 323 -9.55 18.74 1.04
C ARG A 323 -10.04 19.82 1.99
N LYS A 324 -9.19 20.81 2.27
CA LYS A 324 -9.52 21.97 3.11
C LYS A 324 -10.74 22.70 2.55
N ALA A 325 -10.71 23.11 1.28
CA ALA A 325 -11.80 23.84 0.63
C ALA A 325 -13.12 23.04 0.65
N ARG A 326 -13.05 21.72 0.43
CA ARG A 326 -14.22 20.84 0.54
C ARG A 326 -14.78 20.80 1.96
N ALA A 327 -13.92 20.72 2.98
CA ALA A 327 -14.33 20.70 4.37
C ALA A 327 -14.91 22.04 4.82
N GLU A 328 -14.32 23.17 4.42
CA GLU A 328 -14.85 24.52 4.67
C GLU A 328 -16.25 24.69 4.06
N THR A 329 -16.44 24.20 2.82
CA THR A 329 -17.78 24.20 2.18
C THR A 329 -18.79 23.40 3.00
N LYS A 330 -18.38 22.29 3.63
CA LYS A 330 -19.25 21.48 4.48
C LYS A 330 -19.58 22.18 5.80
N ILE A 331 -18.62 22.85 6.42
CA ILE A 331 -18.83 23.66 7.62
C ILE A 331 -19.80 24.80 7.32
N GLU A 332 -19.58 25.54 6.23
CA GLU A 332 -20.44 26.66 5.83
C GLU A 332 -21.86 26.18 5.50
N ALA A 333 -22.01 25.08 4.75
CA ALA A 333 -23.31 24.49 4.48
C ALA A 333 -24.05 24.04 5.75
N ALA A 334 -23.33 23.62 6.79
CA ALA A 334 -23.91 23.27 8.09
C ALA A 334 -24.29 24.49 8.94
N ARG A 335 -23.63 25.64 8.73
CA ARG A 335 -23.93 26.91 9.42
C ARG A 335 -25.12 27.65 8.81
N GLN A 336 -25.45 27.41 7.54
CA GLN A 336 -26.62 28.01 6.91
C GLN A 336 -27.91 27.41 7.48
N PRO A 337 -28.85 28.23 7.99
CA PRO A 337 -30.14 27.73 8.45
C PRO A 337 -30.86 27.07 7.27
N ALA A 338 -31.45 25.90 7.50
CA ALA A 338 -32.25 25.21 6.51
C ALA A 338 -33.26 26.20 5.91
N LYS A 339 -33.13 26.50 4.61
CA LYS A 339 -34.11 27.34 3.90
C LYS A 339 -35.48 26.72 4.14
N THR A 340 -36.30 27.39 4.96
CA THR A 340 -37.68 26.99 5.24
C THR A 340 -38.38 26.89 3.90
N LYS A 341 -38.77 25.67 3.52
CA LYS A 341 -39.65 25.44 2.39
C LYS A 341 -40.88 26.33 2.61
N PRO A 342 -41.29 27.18 1.65
CA PRO A 342 -42.54 27.90 1.77
C PRO A 342 -43.68 26.88 1.94
N PRO A 343 -44.67 27.14 2.81
CA PRO A 343 -45.78 26.22 3.00
C PRO A 343 -46.48 26.01 1.65
N ALA A 344 -46.67 24.74 1.31
CA ALA A 344 -47.43 24.36 0.13
C ALA A 344 -48.83 24.97 0.22
N VAL A 345 -49.17 25.80 -0.76
CA VAL A 345 -50.52 26.37 -0.91
C VAL A 345 -51.49 25.20 -1.06
N ALA A 346 -52.33 25.00 -0.06
CA ALA A 346 -53.41 24.03 -0.08
C ALA A 346 -54.41 24.40 -1.19
N LYS A 347 -54.55 23.53 -2.19
CA LYS A 347 -55.71 23.56 -3.08
C LYS A 347 -56.83 22.77 -2.44
N SER A 348 -57.91 23.49 -2.16
CA SER A 348 -59.23 23.02 -1.78
C SER A 348 -59.80 22.00 -2.75
N GLY A 349 -60.31 20.89 -2.22
CA GLY A 349 -61.19 19.93 -2.90
C GLY A 349 -61.95 19.12 -1.86
N ALA A 350 -63.24 19.42 -1.71
CA ALA A 350 -64.18 18.78 -0.79
C ALA A 350 -64.82 17.51 -1.43
N PRO A 351 -65.83 16.83 -0.83
CA PRO A 351 -65.63 15.61 -0.04
C PRO A 351 -66.50 14.44 -0.50
N LEU A 352 -66.20 13.20 -0.07
CA LEU A 352 -67.13 12.06 -0.06
C LEU A 352 -66.86 11.14 1.16
N ASP A 353 -67.61 11.35 2.25
CA ASP A 353 -68.58 10.40 2.89
C ASP A 353 -68.44 8.89 2.51
N VAL A 354 -68.44 7.84 3.36
CA VAL A 354 -68.91 7.45 4.74
C VAL A 354 -68.32 6.01 5.04
N PRO A 355 -68.58 5.25 6.15
CA PRO A 355 -68.36 5.41 7.61
C PRO A 355 -67.52 4.30 8.32
N LEU A 356 -67.19 4.58 9.61
CA LEU A 356 -67.07 3.74 10.82
C LEU A 356 -66.50 2.29 10.78
N ALA A 357 -65.48 2.03 11.60
CA ALA A 357 -65.63 1.32 12.89
C ALA A 357 -64.32 1.29 13.71
N ASP A 358 -64.40 1.67 14.99
CA ASP A 358 -63.52 1.29 16.09
C ASP A 358 -64.14 0.06 16.80
N PRO A 359 -63.41 -0.84 17.52
CA PRO A 359 -62.53 -0.46 18.64
C PRO A 359 -61.25 -1.29 18.89
N THR A 360 -60.31 -0.69 19.63
CA THR A 360 -59.21 -1.27 20.45
C THR A 360 -59.65 -2.33 21.49
N PRO A 361 -58.76 -2.97 22.29
CA PRO A 361 -57.31 -3.28 22.15
C PRO A 361 -56.97 -4.75 22.58
N ALA A 362 -55.70 -5.18 22.40
CA ALA A 362 -54.87 -5.94 23.38
C ALA A 362 -53.90 -6.97 22.76
N SER A 363 -52.61 -6.73 23.05
CA SER A 363 -51.60 -7.67 23.56
C SER A 363 -51.08 -8.87 22.74
N ALA A 364 -49.74 -8.97 22.83
CA ALA A 364 -48.88 -10.15 22.77
C ALA A 364 -48.21 -10.50 21.42
N SER A 365 -46.94 -10.07 21.34
CA SER A 365 -45.75 -10.89 21.07
C SER A 365 -45.75 -11.89 19.90
N LEU A 366 -44.91 -11.64 18.89
CA LEU A 366 -43.74 -12.46 18.50
C LEU A 366 -43.20 -12.05 17.10
N ALA A 367 -41.88 -11.88 17.05
CA ALA A 367 -40.96 -12.13 15.94
C ALA A 367 -41.39 -11.82 14.48
N GLY A 368 -40.67 -10.87 13.87
CA GLY A 368 -40.58 -10.73 12.40
C GLY A 368 -40.10 -9.34 12.02
N SER A 369 -38.82 -9.17 11.71
CA SER A 369 -38.32 -7.94 11.09
C SER A 369 -38.79 -7.88 9.64
N GLU A 370 -40.02 -7.41 9.44
CA GLU A 370 -40.51 -7.01 8.10
C GLU A 370 -39.82 -5.71 7.72
N GLY A 371 -38.89 -5.79 6.76
CA GLY A 371 -38.33 -4.62 6.11
C GLY A 371 -39.44 -3.89 5.37
N THR A 372 -39.81 -2.72 5.87
CA THR A 372 -40.68 -1.78 5.17
C THR A 372 -40.07 -1.48 3.80
N SER A 373 -40.69 -2.00 2.76
CA SER A 373 -40.24 -1.80 1.38
C SER A 373 -40.64 -0.38 0.97
N GLU A 374 -39.80 0.58 1.33
CA GLU A 374 -40.03 2.00 1.07
C GLU A 374 -40.04 2.25 -0.45
N ILE A 375 -41.13 2.78 -0.98
CA ILE A 375 -41.24 3.13 -2.40
C ILE A 375 -40.54 4.48 -2.61
N GLU A 376 -39.56 4.54 -3.52
CA GLU A 376 -38.94 5.78 -3.96
C GLU A 376 -39.47 6.20 -5.34
N ILE A 377 -39.78 7.48 -5.50
CA ILE A 377 -40.17 8.09 -6.77
C ILE A 377 -38.92 8.68 -7.43
N LEU A 378 -38.64 8.26 -8.67
CA LEU A 378 -37.50 8.70 -9.46
C LEU A 378 -37.97 9.36 -10.76
N THR A 379 -37.16 10.28 -11.30
CA THR A 379 -37.45 10.98 -12.55
C THR A 379 -36.65 10.35 -13.70
N CYS A 380 -37.34 10.01 -14.79
CA CYS A 380 -36.72 9.52 -16.01
C CYS A 380 -35.96 10.65 -16.71
N THR A 381 -34.69 10.41 -17.01
CA THR A 381 -33.84 11.36 -17.75
C THR A 381 -34.16 11.47 -19.23
N SER A 382 -34.92 10.51 -19.80
CA SER A 382 -35.31 10.52 -21.22
C SER A 382 -36.65 11.24 -21.46
N CYS A 383 -37.72 10.84 -20.75
CA CYS A 383 -39.05 11.44 -20.96
C CYS A 383 -39.44 12.48 -19.90
N GLY A 384 -38.63 12.69 -18.86
CA GLY A 384 -38.95 13.59 -17.74
C GLY A 384 -40.05 13.10 -16.80
N GLY A 385 -40.70 11.97 -17.10
CA GLY A 385 -41.77 11.39 -16.28
C GLY A 385 -41.26 10.76 -14.98
N SER A 386 -42.07 10.82 -13.92
CA SER A 386 -41.77 10.15 -12.65
C SER A 386 -42.23 8.69 -12.66
N PHE A 387 -41.47 7.80 -12.03
CA PHE A 387 -41.84 6.40 -11.84
C PHE A 387 -41.41 5.92 -10.46
N GLU A 388 -42.18 4.98 -9.91
CA GLU A 388 -42.00 4.45 -8.56
C GLU A 388 -41.26 3.13 -8.59
N ARG A 389 -40.41 2.88 -7.59
CA ARG A 389 -39.82 1.56 -7.37
C ARG A 389 -39.52 1.31 -5.90
N LEU A 390 -39.36 0.04 -5.54
CA LEU A 390 -38.87 -0.34 -4.22
C LEU A 390 -37.43 0.13 -4.03
N ARG A 391 -37.15 0.74 -2.88
CA ARG A 391 -35.83 1.27 -2.53
C ARG A 391 -34.86 0.12 -2.27
N VAL A 392 -33.95 -0.09 -3.22
CA VAL A 392 -32.87 -1.09 -3.13
C VAL A 392 -31.51 -0.40 -3.03
N ARG A 393 -30.55 -1.00 -2.30
CA ARG A 393 -29.16 -0.52 -2.26
C ARG A 393 -28.50 -0.73 -3.62
N GLY A 394 -27.96 0.33 -4.23
CA GLY A 394 -27.29 0.28 -5.53
C GLY A 394 -27.53 1.52 -6.41
N ARG A 395 -27.02 1.49 -7.65
CA ARG A 395 -27.14 2.60 -8.61
C ARG A 395 -28.61 2.81 -8.99
N LYS A 396 -29.09 4.06 -8.88
CA LYS A 396 -30.47 4.42 -9.24
C LYS A 396 -30.67 4.39 -10.75
N PRO A 397 -31.72 3.74 -11.27
CA PRO A 397 -32.02 3.72 -12.69
C PRO A 397 -32.36 5.12 -13.18
N LEU A 398 -31.76 5.52 -14.30
CA LEU A 398 -31.95 6.84 -14.91
C LEU A 398 -33.13 6.87 -15.90
N LEU A 399 -33.70 5.71 -16.24
CA LEU A 399 -34.78 5.55 -17.23
C LEU A 399 -35.97 4.81 -16.61
N CYS A 400 -37.19 5.24 -16.92
CA CYS A 400 -38.42 4.55 -16.51
C CYS A 400 -38.62 3.24 -17.29
N PRO A 401 -39.50 2.33 -16.84
CA PRO A 401 -39.75 1.05 -17.52
C PRO A 401 -40.13 1.19 -19.00
N ASN A 402 -40.87 2.24 -19.37
CA ASN A 402 -41.28 2.48 -20.76
C ASN A 402 -40.15 3.05 -21.65
N CYS A 403 -39.11 3.64 -21.07
CA CYS A 403 -37.96 4.20 -21.81
C CYS A 403 -36.71 3.30 -21.77
N ARG A 404 -36.73 2.26 -20.94
CA ARG A 404 -35.66 1.26 -20.82
C ARG A 404 -35.94 0.00 -21.67
N GLY A 405 -37.15 -0.11 -22.22
CA GLY A 405 -37.59 -1.16 -23.14
C GLY A 405 -37.15 -0.90 -24.57
#